data_AF-A0AAE1J1H3-F1
#
_entry.id   AF-A0AAE1J1H3-F1
#
_cell.length_a   1.000
_cell.length_b   1.000
_cell.length_c   1.000
_cell.angle_alpha   90.00
_cell.angle_beta   90.00
_cell.angle_gamma   90.00
#
_symmetry.space_group_name_H-M   'P 1'
#
loop_
_entity.id
_entity.type
_entity.pdbx_description
1 polymer ?
#
loop_
_entity_poly.entity_id
_entity_poly.type
_entity_poly.pdbx_seq_one_letter_code
_entity_poly.pdbx_strand_id
1 'polypeptide(L)'
;MVKLAALKVLDLKPDRLGPYVMLSNIYAALGKWGNFANLRKLMRGTGNKKEVARSWIELKNQVYSFIVGDGDNIVSQNGQVRQVLESLVKHMREEECEPNLDRLSHNQEDGT
;
A
#
# COMPACT_ATOMS: atom_id res chain seq x y z
N MET A 1 -23.62 0.75 2.64
CA MET A 1 -23.68 -0.72 2.81
C MET A 1 -22.34 -1.30 3.30
N VAL A 2 -21.26 -1.22 2.51
CA VAL A 2 -19.96 -1.86 2.78
C VAL A 2 -19.30 -1.42 4.10
N LYS A 3 -19.30 -0.12 4.44
CA LYS A 3 -18.75 0.40 5.70
C LYS A 3 -19.46 -0.18 6.94
N LEU A 4 -20.79 -0.27 6.91
CA LEU A 4 -21.59 -0.77 8.03
C LEU A 4 -21.35 -2.26 8.27
N ALA A 5 -21.23 -3.05 7.19
CA ALA A 5 -20.88 -4.46 7.29
C ALA A 5 -19.49 -4.66 7.90
N ALA A 6 -18.49 -3.90 7.46
CA ALA A 6 -17.13 -3.98 8.00
C ALA A 6 -17.07 -3.59 9.49
N LEU A 7 -17.81 -2.57 9.92
CA LEU A 7 -17.91 -2.21 11.34
C LEU A 7 -18.55 -3.32 12.17
N LYS A 8 -19.68 -3.89 11.73
CA LYS A 8 -20.34 -5.01 12.43
C LYS A 8 -19.42 -6.23 12.58
N VAL A 9 -18.66 -6.58 11.55
CA VAL A 9 -17.71 -7.69 11.64
C VAL A 9 -16.57 -7.37 12.61
N LEU A 10 -16.15 -6.10 12.68
CA LEU A 10 -15.13 -5.67 13.62
C LEU A 10 -15.63 -5.72 15.08
N ASP A 11 -16.87 -5.34 15.33
CA ASP A 11 -17.50 -5.45 16.66
C ASP A 11 -17.62 -6.92 17.11
N LEU A 12 -17.92 -7.83 16.18
CA LEU A 12 -18.08 -9.26 16.46
C LEU A 12 -16.74 -10.01 16.54
N LYS A 13 -15.74 -9.61 15.74
CA LYS A 13 -14.44 -10.29 15.60
C LYS A 13 -13.32 -9.26 15.39
N PRO A 14 -12.89 -8.55 16.46
CA PRO A 14 -11.91 -7.47 16.36
C PRO A 14 -10.52 -7.96 15.92
N ASP A 15 -10.21 -9.25 16.08
CA ASP A 15 -8.90 -9.80 15.71
C ASP A 15 -8.74 -10.08 14.20
N ARG A 16 -9.76 -9.80 13.38
CA ARG A 16 -9.69 -10.05 11.94
C ARG A 16 -9.16 -8.83 11.21
N LEU A 17 -8.08 -9.00 10.44
CA LEU A 17 -7.46 -7.93 9.65
C LEU A 17 -8.33 -7.45 8.47
N GLY A 18 -9.15 -8.33 7.90
CA GLY A 18 -9.96 -8.04 6.70
C GLY A 18 -10.88 -6.81 6.83
N PRO A 19 -11.71 -6.71 7.89
CA PRO A 19 -12.54 -5.54 8.16
C PRO A 19 -11.76 -4.22 8.25
N TYR A 20 -10.58 -4.23 8.89
CA TYR A 20 -9.74 -3.04 8.95
C TYR A 20 -9.19 -2.66 7.58
N VAL A 21 -8.73 -3.62 6.77
CA VAL A 21 -8.27 -3.35 5.40
C VAL A 21 -9.41 -2.70 4.61
N MET A 22 -10.62 -3.27 4.67
CA MET A 22 -11.79 -2.78 3.96
C MET A 22 -12.15 -1.34 4.36
N LEU A 23 -12.20 -1.06 5.66
CA LEU A 23 -12.46 0.28 6.17
C LEU A 23 -11.36 1.29 5.79
N SER A 24 -10.09 0.86 5.78
CA SER A 24 -8.97 1.71 5.36
C SER A 24 -9.14 2.10 3.88
N ASN A 25 -9.45 1.13 3.01
CA ASN A 25 -9.65 1.38 1.59
C ASN A 25 -10.86 2.30 1.34
N ILE A 26 -11.96 2.14 2.09
CA ILE A 26 -13.11 3.05 2.04
C ILE A 26 -12.68 4.47 2.42
N TYR A 27 -11.87 4.64 3.48
CA TYR A 27 -11.39 5.97 3.86
C TYR A 27 -10.45 6.58 2.83
N ALA A 28 -9.57 5.80 2.21
CA ALA A 28 -8.70 6.27 1.13
C ALA A 28 -9.51 6.71 -0.10
N ALA A 29 -10.50 5.90 -0.52
CA ALA A 29 -11.39 6.24 -1.63
C ALA A 29 -12.21 7.52 -1.39
N LEU A 30 -12.49 7.85 -0.12
CA LEU A 30 -13.18 9.08 0.28
C LEU A 30 -12.22 10.24 0.57
N GLY A 31 -10.92 10.11 0.28
CA GLY A 31 -9.91 11.14 0.55
C GLY A 31 -9.63 11.37 2.05
N LYS A 32 -10.13 10.52 2.94
CA LYS A 32 -9.99 10.65 4.40
C LYS A 32 -8.70 10.01 4.89
N TRP A 33 -7.56 10.55 4.44
CA TRP A 33 -6.21 10.02 4.70
C TRP A 33 -5.86 9.90 6.19
N GLY A 34 -6.33 10.82 7.04
CA GLY A 34 -6.14 10.72 8.49
C GLY A 34 -6.82 9.48 9.10
N ASN A 35 -8.05 9.18 8.69
CA ASN A 35 -8.77 8.00 9.15
C ASN A 35 -8.13 6.71 8.61
N PHE A 36 -7.68 6.72 7.37
CA PHE A 36 -6.90 5.64 6.77
C PHE A 36 -5.62 5.35 7.57
N ALA A 37 -4.84 6.39 7.89
CA ALA A 37 -3.59 6.28 8.64
C ALA A 37 -3.84 5.75 10.06
N ASN A 38 -4.86 6.27 10.74
CA ASN A 38 -5.25 5.82 12.08
C ASN A 38 -5.64 4.34 12.07
N LEU A 39 -6.40 3.91 11.06
CA LEU A 39 -6.83 2.52 10.95
C LEU A 39 -5.67 1.59 10.65
N ARG A 40 -4.73 1.99 9.78
CA ARG A 40 -3.48 1.25 9.55
C ARG A 40 -2.60 1.18 10.81
N LYS A 41 -2.58 2.24 11.63
CA LYS A 41 -1.87 2.23 12.91
C LYS A 41 -2.52 1.25 13.90
N LEU A 42 -3.84 1.22 13.97
CA LEU A 42 -4.59 0.30 14.81
C LEU A 42 -4.38 -1.17 14.38
N MET A 43 -4.33 -1.44 13.06
CA MET A 43 -3.98 -2.75 12.52
C MET A 43 -2.58 -3.22 12.93
N ARG A 44 -1.60 -2.32 13.03
CA ARG A 44 -0.25 -2.68 13.48
C ARG A 44 -0.21 -3.03 14.98
N GLY A 45 -1.05 -2.40 15.78
CA GLY A 45 -1.13 -2.63 17.23
C GLY A 45 -1.88 -3.90 17.64
N THR A 46 -2.65 -4.51 16.73
CA THR A 46 -3.54 -5.65 17.04
C THR A 46 -2.82 -7.01 17.03
N GLY A 47 -1.49 -7.06 16.99
CA GLY A 47 -0.69 -8.31 17.06
C GLY A 47 -0.79 -9.25 15.85
N ASN A 48 -1.82 -9.08 15.04
CA ASN A 48 -2.04 -9.81 13.79
C ASN A 48 -1.12 -9.25 12.70
N LYS A 49 -0.08 -10.01 12.34
CA LYS A 49 0.80 -9.65 11.23
C LYS A 49 0.03 -9.83 9.92
N LYS A 50 -0.12 -8.74 9.16
CA LYS A 50 -0.48 -8.85 7.75
C LYS A 50 0.57 -9.74 7.07
N GLU A 51 0.14 -10.70 6.27
CA GLU A 51 1.07 -11.40 5.38
C GLU A 51 1.81 -10.35 4.53
N VAL A 52 3.13 -10.43 4.53
CA VAL A 52 3.97 -9.48 3.78
C VAL A 52 3.60 -9.57 2.31
N ALA A 53 3.45 -8.42 1.66
CA ALA A 53 3.22 -8.40 0.22
C ALA A 53 4.55 -8.72 -0.47
N ARG A 54 4.55 -9.73 -1.33
CA ARG A 54 5.69 -10.12 -2.15
C ARG A 54 5.34 -9.92 -3.63
N SER A 55 6.16 -9.18 -4.34
CA SER A 55 6.22 -9.24 -5.81
C SER A 55 7.50 -9.94 -6.24
N TRP A 56 7.56 -10.41 -7.48
CA TRP A 56 8.78 -10.97 -8.05
C TRP A 56 8.86 -10.71 -9.54
N ILE A 57 10.08 -10.73 -10.06
CA ILE A 57 10.37 -10.74 -11.50
C ILE A 57 11.26 -11.96 -11.81
N GLU A 58 11.16 -12.47 -13.02
CA GLU A 58 12.04 -13.53 -13.51
C GLU A 58 12.90 -12.99 -14.65
N LEU A 59 14.23 -13.13 -14.52
CA LEU A 59 15.19 -12.71 -15.52
C LEU A 59 16.19 -13.84 -15.74
N LYS A 60 16.36 -14.29 -16.98
CA LYS A 60 17.32 -15.34 -17.36
C LYS A 60 17.25 -16.56 -16.43
N ASN A 61 16.03 -17.04 -16.15
CA ASN A 61 15.76 -18.20 -15.31
C ASN A 61 16.13 -18.02 -13.82
N GLN A 62 16.28 -16.76 -13.36
CA GLN A 62 16.49 -16.38 -11.97
C GLN A 62 15.33 -15.53 -11.47
N VAL A 63 14.78 -15.89 -10.31
CA VAL A 63 13.66 -15.18 -9.67
C VAL A 63 14.20 -14.18 -8.66
N TYR A 64 13.77 -12.92 -8.79
CA TYR A 64 14.09 -11.83 -7.87
C TYR A 64 12.81 -11.41 -7.17
N SER A 65 12.73 -11.61 -5.85
CA SER A 65 11.56 -11.23 -5.06
C SER A 65 11.77 -9.92 -4.31
N PHE A 66 10.74 -9.09 -4.31
CA PHE A 66 10.64 -7.85 -3.52
C PHE A 66 9.59 -8.05 -2.45
N ILE A 67 9.97 -7.81 -1.20
CA ILE A 67 9.05 -7.95 -0.07
C ILE A 67 8.85 -6.55 0.51
N VAL A 68 7.60 -6.11 0.55
CA VAL A 68 7.21 -4.91 1.28
C VAL A 68 6.76 -5.35 2.68
N GLY A 69 7.62 -5.09 3.67
CA GLY A 69 7.32 -5.25 5.09
C GLY A 69 7.12 -3.90 5.78
N ASP A 70 6.43 -3.90 6.92
CA ASP A 70 6.38 -2.74 7.82
C ASP A 70 7.76 -2.57 8.47
N GLY A 71 8.44 -1.46 8.16
CA GLY A 71 9.76 -1.08 8.67
C GLY A 71 10.79 -0.92 7.56
N ASP A 72 11.78 -0.05 7.76
CA ASP A 72 12.84 0.41 6.82
C ASP A 72 13.67 -0.68 6.12
N ASN A 73 13.31 -1.94 6.29
CA ASN A 73 13.94 -3.09 5.68
C ASN A 73 13.11 -3.57 4.48
N ILE A 74 13.10 -2.78 3.40
CA ILE A 74 12.89 -3.31 2.05
C ILE A 74 14.10 -4.20 1.76
N VAL A 75 14.05 -5.44 2.25
CA VAL A 75 15.09 -6.42 1.96
C VAL A 75 14.80 -6.97 0.57
N SER A 76 15.16 -6.19 -0.45
CA SER A 76 15.54 -6.80 -1.72
C SER A 76 16.70 -7.74 -1.38
N GLN A 77 16.58 -9.03 -1.66
CA GLN A 77 17.69 -9.97 -1.52
C GLN A 77 18.86 -9.61 -2.45
N ASN A 78 18.69 -8.61 -3.32
CA ASN A 78 19.64 -8.22 -4.34
C ASN A 78 19.98 -6.73 -4.23
N GLY A 79 21.13 -6.44 -3.60
CA GLY A 79 21.62 -5.07 -3.37
C GLY A 79 21.81 -4.26 -4.67
N GLN A 80 22.11 -4.94 -5.79
CA GLN A 80 22.24 -4.32 -7.11
C GLN A 80 20.91 -3.76 -7.62
N VAL A 81 19.81 -4.48 -7.43
CA VAL A 81 18.47 -4.03 -7.86
C VAL A 81 18.04 -2.79 -7.07
N ARG A 82 18.37 -2.73 -5.77
CA ARG A 82 18.12 -1.55 -4.94
C ARG A 82 18.88 -0.34 -5.46
N GLN A 83 20.16 -0.51 -5.78
CA GLN A 83 21.02 0.55 -6.30
C GLN A 83 20.50 1.10 -7.65
N VAL A 84 20.02 0.22 -8.54
CA VAL A 84 19.39 0.63 -9.80
C VAL A 84 18.09 1.39 -9.54
N LEU A 85 17.24 0.91 -8.62
CA LEU A 85 15.98 1.58 -8.28
C LEU A 85 16.22 2.98 -7.68
N GLU A 86 17.21 3.11 -6.78
CA GLU A 86 17.61 4.41 -6.21
C GLU A 86 18.13 5.37 -7.29
N SER A 87 18.94 4.86 -8.22
CA SER A 87 19.41 5.65 -9.36
C SER A 87 18.26 6.14 -10.23
N LEU A 88 17.29 5.28 -10.56
CA LEU A 88 16.12 5.64 -11.35
C LEU A 88 15.25 6.69 -10.64
N VAL A 89 14.98 6.50 -9.34
CA VAL A 89 14.22 7.47 -8.53
C VAL A 89 14.94 8.82 -8.47
N LYS A 90 16.27 8.84 -8.39
CA LYS A 90 17.06 10.06 -8.41
C LYS A 90 16.93 10.77 -9.77
N HIS A 91 17.09 10.05 -10.88
CA HIS A 91 16.93 10.64 -12.22
C HIS A 91 15.51 11.16 -12.45
N MET A 92 14.48 10.44 -12.00
CA MET A 92 13.08 10.89 -12.09
C MET A 92 12.75 12.13 -11.25
N ARG A 93 13.60 12.51 -10.29
CA ARG A 93 13.47 13.76 -9.51
C ARG A 93 14.28 14.91 -10.08
N GLU A 94 15.40 14.59 -10.74
CA GLU A 94 16.31 15.57 -11.35
C GLU A 94 15.80 16.03 -12.70
N GLU A 95 15.27 15.11 -13.49
CA GLU A 95 14.36 15.44 -14.56
C GLU A 95 13.03 15.73 -13.87
N GLU A 96 12.39 16.88 -14.10
CA GLU A 96 10.99 17.13 -13.72
C GLU A 96 10.08 16.17 -14.50
N CYS A 97 10.26 14.87 -14.27
CA CYS A 97 9.40 13.82 -14.75
C CYS A 97 8.14 13.97 -13.92
N GLU A 98 7.25 14.84 -14.41
CA GLU A 98 5.86 14.88 -13.99
C GLU A 98 5.40 13.42 -13.88
N PRO A 99 5.22 12.89 -12.67
CA PRO A 99 4.77 11.53 -12.52
C PRO A 99 3.44 11.52 -13.26
N ASN A 100 3.31 10.66 -14.28
CA ASN A 100 2.08 10.57 -15.05
C ASN A 100 0.96 10.09 -14.11
N LEU A 101 0.33 11.07 -13.46
CA LEU A 101 -0.77 10.94 -12.54
C LEU A 101 -2.09 10.87 -13.30
N ASP A 102 -2.07 10.96 -14.64
CA ASP A 102 -3.25 10.84 -15.50
C ASP A 102 -3.93 9.46 -15.37
N ARG A 103 -3.21 8.45 -14.87
CA ARG A 103 -3.83 7.14 -14.52
C ARG A 103 -4.38 7.07 -13.08
N LEU A 104 -4.10 8.09 -12.25
CA LEU A 104 -4.61 8.24 -10.89
C LEU A 104 -5.74 9.28 -10.81
N SER A 105 -6.05 9.99 -11.90
CA SER A 105 -7.03 11.09 -11.96
C SER A 105 -8.34 10.75 -12.70
N HIS A 106 -8.63 9.49 -13.01
CA HIS A 106 -10.05 9.14 -13.24
C HIS A 106 -10.75 9.08 -11.89
N ASN A 107 -11.21 10.25 -11.40
CA ASN A 107 -12.50 10.49 -10.75
C ASN A 107 -12.58 11.95 -10.24
N GLN A 108 -12.42 12.91 -11.13
CA GLN A 108 -13.04 14.25 -11.09
C GLN A 108 -13.56 14.43 -12.52
N GLU A 109 -14.81 14.74 -12.86
CA GLU A 109 -15.88 15.63 -12.35
C GLU A 109 -17.24 14.91 -12.62
N ASP A 110 -18.37 15.19 -11.97
CA ASP A 110 -19.28 16.36 -11.99
C ASP A 110 -20.27 16.16 -10.82
N GLY A 111 -20.94 17.12 -10.19
CA GLY A 111 -21.18 18.53 -10.47
C GLY A 111 -22.45 18.90 -9.68
N THR A 112 -22.40 20.07 -9.02
CA THR A 112 -23.49 20.81 -8.34
C THR A 112 -24.09 20.24 -7.05
#